data_AF-A0A268BV77-F1
#
_entry.id   AF-A0A268BV77-F1
#
_cell.length_a   1.000
_cell.length_b   1.000
_cell.length_c   1.000
_cell.angle_alpha   90.00
_cell.angle_beta   90.00
_cell.angle_gamma   90.00
#
_symmetry.space_group_name_H-M   'P 1'
#
loop_
_entity.id
_entity.type
_entity.pdbx_description
1 polymer ?
#
loop_
_entity_poly.entity_id
_entity_poly.type
_entity_poly.pdbx_seq_one_letter_code
_entity_poly.pdbx_strand_id
1 'polypeptide(L)'
;MNHRKTAEEILQLVGGESNVQSVIHCMTRLRFNLYDNSKADRKSLEQVDGVLGSNISGSQFQLIIGNEVPKVYKEIIANSSLSEAKSGEGESKQKKNVISSIFDVISGVFTPILPAIAGAGMIKGITALLLTMGVLQESSQTYQILTVIGDGAFYFLPILLAISAARKFGSNPYVAAAIGAAILHPTLTAMFAEGGGISFVGLPVTIATYSSTVIPILLAIWIASYVEKWVDRITHASLKLIVVPTVTLLVVVPVTLITVGPLGAIIGNYLSSGMNFMFENAGIVATILLAGTFSLIIITGMHYAFTPVVINSIAVNGFDYIIPAMFLANFGQAGAAFAVALKSKNKKFKSLSFTTALTAVMGVTEPAMYGVNMKLKKPFVAALIGAAIGGVLYGIADVKAYIVAGIVGIPGIPVLIGPEIVFALLGLLLAFVAAAAVTWIMGFEDVLEATEENTIEKASEDTAEETESEKASEVISSPLTGEVRPLAEVSDPTFAQEIMGKGAAIFPTKGEVVSPVDGEVVTLFATKHAIGLKSASGAEVLIHVGVDTVKLNGEHFTAHIASGEQVKKGQKLVSFDMEAIQAAGFDLITPVIITNTAEYEDISSLADGPVGAGQALLDLAAPAATSKEAS
;
A
#
# COMPACT_ATOMS: atom_id res chain seq x y z
N MET A 1 -26.90 -9.41 -26.80
CA MET A 1 -25.73 -8.79 -26.16
C MET A 1 -25.09 -9.68 -25.11
N ASN A 2 -23.87 -10.14 -25.37
CA ASN A 2 -22.98 -10.79 -24.40
C ASN A 2 -22.09 -9.70 -23.78
N HIS A 3 -22.32 -9.34 -22.51
CA HIS A 3 -21.67 -8.18 -21.87
C HIS A 3 -20.15 -8.24 -21.85
N ARG A 4 -19.58 -9.45 -21.68
CA ARG A 4 -18.13 -9.64 -21.64
C ARG A 4 -17.51 -9.41 -23.01
N LYS A 5 -18.06 -10.05 -24.04
CA LYS A 5 -17.59 -9.90 -25.42
C LYS A 5 -17.75 -8.45 -25.90
N THR A 6 -18.89 -7.84 -25.61
CA THR A 6 -19.16 -6.43 -25.92
C THR A 6 -18.18 -5.50 -25.19
N ALA A 7 -17.83 -5.77 -23.93
CA ALA A 7 -16.83 -4.99 -23.20
C ALA A 7 -15.42 -5.09 -23.82
N GLU A 8 -14.98 -6.31 -24.18
CA GLU A 8 -13.69 -6.55 -24.85
C GLU A 8 -13.63 -5.86 -26.22
N GLU A 9 -14.67 -5.98 -27.04
CA GLU A 9 -14.78 -5.32 -28.35
C GLU A 9 -14.77 -3.78 -28.20
N ILE A 10 -15.51 -3.23 -27.23
CA ILE A 10 -15.52 -1.78 -26.98
C ILE A 10 -14.13 -1.29 -26.56
N LEU A 11 -13.45 -1.99 -25.65
CA LEU A 11 -12.14 -1.59 -25.13
C LEU A 11 -11.09 -1.55 -26.26
N GLN A 12 -11.12 -2.54 -27.15
CA GLN A 12 -10.24 -2.56 -28.32
C GLN A 12 -10.54 -1.39 -29.26
N LEU A 13 -11.81 -1.15 -29.58
CA LEU A 13 -12.20 -0.16 -30.57
C LEU A 13 -12.12 1.30 -30.08
N VAL A 14 -12.04 1.56 -28.77
CA VAL A 14 -11.71 2.90 -28.24
C VAL A 14 -10.21 3.22 -28.28
N GLY A 15 -9.39 2.34 -28.85
CA GLY A 15 -7.93 2.50 -28.94
C GLY A 15 -7.14 1.70 -27.90
N GLY A 16 -7.77 0.70 -27.27
CA GLY A 16 -7.18 -0.12 -26.22
C GLY A 16 -7.22 0.55 -24.85
N GLU A 17 -6.84 -0.20 -23.82
CA GLU A 17 -6.80 0.29 -22.43
C GLU A 17 -5.86 1.49 -22.26
N SER A 18 -4.73 1.49 -22.97
CA SER A 18 -3.73 2.57 -22.95
C SER A 18 -4.27 3.91 -23.47
N ASN A 19 -5.36 3.91 -24.24
CA ASN A 19 -6.02 5.13 -24.68
C ASN A 19 -7.10 5.64 -23.71
N VAL A 20 -7.40 4.90 -22.64
CA VAL A 20 -8.46 5.24 -21.67
C VAL A 20 -7.85 5.81 -20.39
N GLN A 21 -8.05 7.10 -20.12
CA GLN A 21 -7.67 7.71 -18.84
C GLN A 21 -8.62 7.28 -17.72
N SER A 22 -9.91 7.33 -18.02
CA SER A 22 -10.96 6.88 -17.12
C SER A 22 -12.21 6.55 -17.90
N VAL A 23 -12.97 5.61 -17.38
CA VAL A 23 -14.32 5.30 -17.87
C VAL A 23 -15.27 5.45 -16.70
N ILE A 24 -16.34 6.23 -16.92
CA ILE A 24 -17.46 6.34 -15.99
C ILE A 24 -18.72 6.03 -16.76
N HIS A 25 -19.82 5.83 -16.05
CA HIS A 25 -21.08 5.51 -16.71
C HIS A 25 -22.28 6.15 -16.03
N CYS A 26 -23.31 6.40 -16.83
CA CYS A 26 -24.66 6.60 -16.34
C CYS A 26 -25.53 5.39 -16.75
N MET A 27 -26.85 5.49 -16.67
CA MET A 27 -27.73 4.35 -16.99
C MET A 27 -27.77 4.00 -18.48
N THR A 28 -27.47 4.94 -19.37
CA THR A 28 -27.62 4.75 -20.82
C THR A 28 -26.35 4.98 -21.63
N ARG A 29 -25.30 5.54 -21.03
CA ARG A 29 -24.04 5.87 -21.71
C ARG A 29 -22.81 5.46 -20.91
N LEU A 30 -21.84 4.86 -21.59
CA LEU A 30 -20.44 4.82 -21.15
C LEU A 30 -19.79 6.14 -21.56
N ARG A 31 -18.98 6.72 -20.69
CA ARG A 31 -18.23 7.94 -20.94
C ARG A 31 -16.76 7.66 -20.71
N PHE A 32 -16.01 7.68 -21.78
CA PHE A 32 -14.57 7.55 -21.77
C PHE A 32 -13.95 8.94 -21.79
N ASN A 33 -13.02 9.16 -20.88
CA ASN A 33 -12.02 10.19 -21.03
C ASN A 33 -10.82 9.53 -21.70
N LEU A 34 -10.61 9.81 -22.99
CA LEU A 34 -9.55 9.21 -23.77
C LEU A 34 -8.34 10.14 -23.82
N TYR A 35 -7.13 9.58 -23.89
CA TYR A 35 -5.93 10.37 -24.18
C TYR A 35 -6.03 10.99 -25.59
N ASP A 36 -6.55 10.22 -26.55
CA ASP A 36 -6.80 10.70 -27.90
C ASP A 36 -8.12 10.15 -28.46
N ASN A 37 -9.08 11.05 -28.68
CA ASN A 37 -10.39 10.74 -29.25
C ASN A 37 -10.34 10.31 -30.73
N SER A 38 -9.22 10.55 -31.43
CA SER A 38 -9.04 10.14 -32.84
C SER A 38 -8.73 8.66 -32.99
N LYS A 39 -8.19 8.01 -31.94
CA LYS A 39 -7.90 6.58 -31.90
C LYS A 39 -9.14 5.70 -31.67
N ALA A 40 -10.27 6.29 -31.32
CA ALA A 40 -11.54 5.57 -31.19
C ALA A 40 -12.20 5.37 -32.56
N ASP A 41 -12.33 4.12 -33.00
CA ASP A 41 -13.00 3.76 -34.25
C ASP A 41 -14.52 3.79 -34.09
N ARG A 42 -15.08 4.99 -34.27
CA ARG A 42 -16.51 5.25 -34.10
C ARG A 42 -17.40 4.40 -34.99
N LYS A 43 -16.98 4.15 -36.24
CA LYS A 43 -17.80 3.42 -37.20
C LYS A 43 -17.93 1.96 -36.78
N SER A 44 -16.83 1.36 -36.32
CA SER A 44 -16.83 -0.01 -35.82
C SER A 44 -17.53 -0.12 -34.47
N LEU A 45 -17.36 0.87 -33.57
CA LEU A 45 -18.05 0.92 -32.28
C LEU A 45 -19.58 0.94 -32.40
N GLU A 46 -20.12 1.63 -33.40
CA GLU A 46 -21.56 1.68 -33.66
C GLU A 46 -22.12 0.37 -34.26
N GLN A 47 -21.27 -0.55 -34.69
CA GLN A 47 -21.65 -1.88 -35.17
C GLN A 47 -21.55 -2.97 -34.10
N VAL A 48 -20.99 -2.67 -32.93
CA VAL A 48 -20.91 -3.60 -31.81
C VAL A 48 -22.33 -3.92 -31.29
N ASP A 49 -22.61 -5.21 -31.04
CA ASP A 49 -23.93 -5.67 -30.58
C ASP A 49 -24.35 -4.92 -29.30
N GLY A 50 -25.50 -4.23 -29.39
CA GLY A 50 -26.10 -3.43 -28.32
C GLY A 50 -25.64 -1.97 -28.23
N VAL A 51 -24.69 -1.52 -29.03
CA VAL A 51 -24.38 -0.09 -29.18
C VAL A 51 -25.43 0.57 -30.07
N LEU A 52 -26.05 1.62 -29.57
CA LEU A 52 -27.09 2.42 -30.25
C LEU A 52 -26.52 3.66 -30.93
N GLY A 53 -25.28 4.06 -30.61
CA GLY A 53 -24.61 5.20 -31.22
C GLY A 53 -23.39 5.67 -30.42
N SER A 54 -22.57 6.52 -31.03
CA SER A 54 -21.47 7.22 -30.37
C SER A 54 -21.64 8.74 -30.45
N ASN A 55 -21.11 9.49 -29.49
CA ASN A 55 -21.08 10.95 -29.54
C ASN A 55 -19.84 11.49 -28.81
N ILE A 56 -19.39 12.70 -29.16
CA ILE A 56 -18.41 13.44 -28.35
C ILE A 56 -19.11 14.65 -27.73
N SER A 57 -18.97 14.78 -26.42
CA SER A 57 -19.51 15.92 -25.67
C SER A 57 -18.40 16.54 -24.83
N GLY A 58 -17.93 17.72 -25.24
CA GLY A 58 -16.71 18.31 -24.70
C GLY A 58 -15.49 17.47 -25.08
N SER A 59 -14.68 17.09 -24.08
CA SER A 59 -13.52 16.20 -24.26
C SER A 59 -13.85 14.70 -24.13
N GLN A 60 -15.04 14.33 -23.67
CA GLN A 60 -15.40 12.93 -23.40
C GLN A 60 -16.01 12.24 -24.62
N PHE A 61 -15.50 11.04 -24.92
CA PHE A 61 -16.07 10.11 -25.88
C PHE A 61 -17.19 9.30 -25.22
N GLN A 62 -18.40 9.33 -25.77
CA GLN A 62 -19.58 8.70 -25.19
C GLN A 62 -20.11 7.60 -26.11
N LEU A 63 -20.35 6.43 -25.53
CA LEU A 63 -20.98 5.30 -26.21
C LEU A 63 -22.37 5.07 -25.62
N ILE A 64 -23.39 5.12 -26.47
CA ILE A 64 -24.80 4.95 -26.09
C ILE A 64 -25.14 3.48 -26.27
N ILE A 65 -25.40 2.76 -25.18
CA ILE A 65 -25.77 1.32 -25.19
C ILE A 65 -27.19 1.12 -24.64
N GLY A 66 -27.70 2.11 -23.89
CA GLY A 66 -28.98 1.99 -23.18
C GLY A 66 -28.84 1.26 -21.84
N ASN A 67 -29.92 0.66 -21.34
CA ASN A 67 -30.01 0.20 -19.94
C ASN A 67 -29.04 -0.93 -19.54
N GLU A 68 -28.29 -1.46 -20.50
CA GLU A 68 -27.30 -2.51 -20.28
C GLU A 68 -25.90 -1.96 -19.92
N VAL A 69 -25.71 -0.63 -19.95
CA VAL A 69 -24.44 0.04 -19.62
C VAL A 69 -23.82 -0.40 -18.29
N PRO A 70 -24.55 -0.51 -17.15
CA PRO A 70 -23.93 -0.93 -15.90
C PRO A 70 -23.29 -2.33 -15.96
N LYS A 71 -23.87 -3.24 -16.76
CA LYS A 71 -23.36 -4.59 -16.94
C LYS A 71 -22.13 -4.60 -17.84
N VAL A 72 -22.15 -3.84 -18.95
CA VAL A 72 -20.99 -3.68 -19.83
C VAL A 72 -19.84 -2.98 -19.10
N TYR A 73 -20.12 -1.92 -18.33
CA TYR A 73 -19.13 -1.25 -17.50
C TYR A 73 -18.48 -2.19 -16.49
N LYS A 74 -19.29 -3.02 -15.81
CA LYS A 74 -18.77 -4.00 -14.85
C LYS A 74 -17.81 -4.97 -15.53
N GLU A 75 -18.12 -5.43 -16.74
CA GLU A 75 -17.23 -6.29 -17.53
C GLU A 75 -15.99 -5.54 -18.02
N ILE A 76 -16.09 -4.26 -18.40
CA ILE A 76 -14.93 -3.42 -18.75
C ILE A 76 -13.97 -3.34 -17.55
N ILE A 77 -14.47 -2.98 -16.37
CA ILE A 77 -13.65 -2.89 -15.14
C ILE A 77 -13.19 -4.26 -14.64
N ALA A 78 -13.93 -5.34 -14.93
CA ALA A 78 -13.53 -6.70 -14.58
C ALA A 78 -12.37 -7.21 -15.43
N ASN A 79 -12.31 -6.78 -16.70
CA ASN A 79 -11.35 -7.26 -17.69
C ASN A 79 -10.30 -6.20 -18.08
N SER A 80 -10.18 -5.09 -17.33
CA SER A 80 -9.14 -4.06 -17.49
C SER A 80 -8.51 -3.69 -16.14
N SER A 81 -7.31 -3.10 -16.18
CA SER A 81 -6.63 -2.51 -15.02
C SER A 81 -7.11 -1.09 -14.67
N LEU A 82 -8.10 -0.55 -15.41
CA LEU A 82 -8.75 0.76 -15.21
C LEU A 82 -9.55 0.94 -13.90
N SER A 83 -9.47 -0.01 -12.95
CA SER A 83 -10.11 0.13 -11.65
C SER A 83 -9.28 1.03 -10.74
N GLU A 84 -9.88 2.11 -10.22
CA GLU A 84 -9.49 2.62 -8.91
C GLU A 84 -9.58 1.48 -7.90
N ALA A 85 -8.43 1.10 -7.32
CA ALA A 85 -8.25 0.21 -6.19
C ALA A 85 -9.16 -1.05 -6.18
N LYS A 86 -8.88 -2.02 -7.05
CA LYS A 86 -9.21 -3.42 -6.74
C LYS A 86 -8.15 -3.97 -5.80
N SER A 87 -8.50 -4.02 -4.51
CA SER A 87 -7.94 -5.01 -3.59
C SER A 87 -8.29 -6.40 -4.14
N GLY A 88 -7.28 -7.27 -4.22
CA GLY A 88 -7.23 -8.43 -5.10
C GLY A 88 -8.43 -9.38 -5.05
N GLU A 89 -8.92 -9.75 -6.23
CA GLU A 89 -9.58 -11.04 -6.45
C GLU A 89 -8.59 -11.93 -7.20
N GLY A 90 -7.75 -12.58 -6.41
CA GLY A 90 -6.79 -13.58 -6.83
C GLY A 90 -6.46 -14.48 -5.66
N GLU A 91 -7.47 -15.06 -5.01
CA GLU A 91 -7.25 -16.10 -4.00
C GLU A 91 -8.02 -17.36 -4.34
N SER A 92 -7.25 -18.45 -4.42
CA SER A 92 -7.70 -19.83 -4.42
C SER A 92 -8.81 -20.06 -3.38
N LYS A 93 -9.79 -20.89 -3.73
CA LYS A 93 -10.85 -21.39 -2.83
C LYS A 93 -10.27 -22.26 -1.69
N GLN A 94 -9.48 -21.69 -0.80
CA GLN A 94 -9.29 -22.24 0.55
C GLN A 94 -10.35 -21.63 1.47
N LYS A 95 -10.98 -22.49 2.29
CA LYS A 95 -12.02 -22.09 3.24
C LYS A 95 -11.41 -21.16 4.31
N LYS A 96 -11.50 -19.85 4.10
CA LYS A 96 -11.21 -18.85 5.15
C LYS A 96 -12.21 -19.03 6.31
N ASN A 97 -11.72 -18.90 7.53
CA ASN A 97 -12.53 -18.95 8.75
C ASN A 97 -13.51 -17.75 8.78
N VAL A 98 -14.72 -17.91 9.31
CA VAL A 98 -15.75 -16.86 9.29
C VAL A 98 -15.26 -15.57 9.97
N ILE A 99 -14.50 -15.73 11.06
CA ILE A 99 -13.89 -14.61 11.80
C ILE A 99 -12.87 -13.86 10.93
N SER A 100 -11.99 -14.58 10.22
CA SER A 100 -11.02 -13.94 9.31
C SER A 100 -11.72 -13.20 8.17
N SER A 101 -12.82 -13.73 7.64
CA SER A 101 -13.58 -13.04 6.58
C SER A 101 -14.25 -11.75 7.07
N ILE A 102 -14.69 -11.70 8.34
CA ILE A 102 -15.23 -10.47 8.95
C ILE A 102 -14.12 -9.42 9.09
N PHE A 103 -12.95 -9.81 9.59
CA PHE A 103 -11.80 -8.90 9.72
C PHE A 103 -11.30 -8.40 8.36
N ASP A 104 -11.25 -9.26 7.34
CA ASP A 104 -10.91 -8.87 5.96
C ASP A 104 -11.87 -7.80 5.42
N VAL A 105 -13.17 -7.93 5.71
CA VAL A 105 -14.18 -6.93 5.32
C VAL A 105 -13.95 -5.62 6.06
N ILE A 106 -13.75 -5.65 7.37
CA ILE A 106 -13.53 -4.42 8.17
C ILE A 106 -12.26 -3.72 7.69
N SER A 107 -11.13 -4.42 7.62
CA SER A 107 -9.87 -3.85 7.14
C SER A 107 -10.03 -3.21 5.76
N GLY A 108 -10.65 -3.91 4.80
CA GLY A 108 -10.86 -3.40 3.45
C GLY A 108 -11.75 -2.15 3.36
N VAL A 109 -12.66 -1.95 4.31
CA VAL A 109 -13.52 -0.75 4.36
C VAL A 109 -12.80 0.44 5.02
N PHE A 110 -11.87 0.18 5.94
CA PHE A 110 -11.09 1.22 6.61
C PHE A 110 -9.91 1.72 5.78
N THR A 111 -9.21 0.87 5.02
CA THR A 111 -8.01 1.25 4.26
C THR A 111 -8.19 2.52 3.41
N PRO A 112 -9.27 2.69 2.61
CA PRO A 112 -9.43 3.87 1.76
C PRO A 112 -9.62 5.18 2.53
N ILE A 113 -10.06 5.12 3.80
CA ILE A 113 -10.35 6.31 4.62
C ILE A 113 -9.22 6.65 5.59
N LEU A 114 -8.16 5.82 5.66
CA LEU A 114 -7.01 6.02 6.56
C LEU A 114 -6.37 7.40 6.44
N PRO A 115 -6.11 7.97 5.24
CA PRO A 115 -5.47 9.28 5.14
C PRO A 115 -6.32 10.39 5.80
N ALA A 116 -7.64 10.32 5.68
CA ALA A 116 -8.55 11.30 6.25
C ALA A 116 -8.57 11.24 7.78
N ILE A 117 -8.71 10.04 8.36
CA ILE A 117 -8.69 9.86 9.82
C ILE A 117 -7.29 10.07 10.40
N ALA A 118 -6.23 9.82 9.63
CA ALA A 118 -4.85 10.09 10.02
C ALA A 118 -4.62 11.60 10.21
N GLY A 119 -4.97 12.39 9.20
CA GLY A 119 -4.88 13.86 9.26
C GLY A 119 -5.74 14.43 10.39
N ALA A 120 -7.00 13.98 10.50
CA ALA A 120 -7.91 14.39 11.56
C ALA A 120 -7.36 14.07 12.96
N GLY A 121 -6.86 12.84 13.19
CA GLY A 121 -6.28 12.42 14.47
C GLY A 121 -5.05 13.23 14.84
N MET A 122 -4.19 13.53 13.87
CA MET A 122 -3.01 14.40 14.07
C MET A 122 -3.40 15.82 14.49
N ILE A 123 -4.42 16.40 13.86
CA ILE A 123 -4.91 17.74 14.22
C ILE A 123 -5.48 17.73 15.64
N LYS A 124 -6.29 16.72 16.00
CA LYS A 124 -6.81 16.57 17.36
C LYS A 124 -5.68 16.43 18.39
N GLY A 125 -4.65 15.64 18.07
CA GLY A 125 -3.47 15.48 18.91
C GLY A 125 -2.70 16.79 19.14
N ILE A 126 -2.37 17.51 18.06
CA ILE A 126 -1.69 18.82 18.15
C ILE A 126 -2.54 19.80 18.96
N THR A 127 -3.86 19.83 18.72
CA THR A 127 -4.79 20.71 19.44
C THR A 127 -4.82 20.39 20.93
N ALA A 128 -4.87 19.11 21.29
CA ALA A 128 -4.78 18.67 22.69
C ALA A 128 -3.45 19.08 23.33
N LEU A 129 -2.33 18.90 22.64
CA LEU A 129 -1.01 19.31 23.14
C LEU A 129 -0.94 20.82 23.39
N LEU A 130 -1.39 21.63 22.42
CA LEU A 130 -1.40 23.09 22.54
C LEU A 130 -2.32 23.57 23.68
N LEU A 131 -3.44 22.88 23.90
CA LEU A 131 -4.33 23.13 25.03
C LEU A 131 -3.61 22.81 26.36
N THR A 132 -3.00 21.63 26.47
CA THR A 132 -2.27 21.20 27.68
C THR A 132 -1.08 22.11 28.01
N MET A 133 -0.38 22.63 26.99
CA MET A 133 0.72 23.59 27.18
C MET A 133 0.25 25.00 27.55
N GLY A 134 -1.06 25.26 27.57
CA GLY A 134 -1.63 26.59 27.83
C GLY A 134 -1.46 27.58 26.67
N VAL A 135 -1.06 27.10 25.49
CA VAL A 135 -0.98 27.93 24.26
C VAL A 135 -2.38 28.24 23.72
N LEU A 136 -3.29 27.27 23.83
CA LEU A 136 -4.70 27.43 23.52
C LEU A 136 -5.55 27.41 24.79
N GLN A 137 -6.72 28.04 24.71
CA GLN A 137 -7.77 27.98 25.73
C GLN A 137 -9.04 27.43 25.09
N GLU A 138 -9.84 26.65 25.84
CA GLU A 138 -11.08 26.04 25.33
C GLU A 138 -12.11 27.09 24.85
N SER A 139 -12.07 28.27 25.45
CA SER A 139 -12.91 29.43 25.08
C SER A 139 -12.47 30.10 23.78
N SER A 140 -11.26 29.82 23.28
CA SER A 140 -10.74 30.47 22.09
C SER A 140 -11.39 29.91 20.82
N GLN A 141 -11.72 30.79 19.88
CA GLN A 141 -12.25 30.38 18.57
C GLN A 141 -11.25 29.52 17.78
N THR A 142 -9.94 29.79 17.93
CA THR A 142 -8.89 28.97 17.32
C THR A 142 -8.97 27.52 17.78
N TYR A 143 -9.10 27.28 19.10
CA TYR A 143 -9.29 25.94 19.63
C TYR A 143 -10.55 25.29 19.07
N GLN A 144 -11.68 26.00 19.08
CA GLN A 144 -12.95 25.47 18.57
C GLN A 144 -12.87 25.09 17.09
N ILE A 145 -12.26 25.93 16.25
CA ILE A 145 -12.08 25.66 14.82
C ILE A 145 -11.14 24.46 14.60
N LEU A 146 -10.03 24.39 15.32
CA LEU A 146 -9.11 23.24 15.22
C LEU A 146 -9.79 21.93 15.63
N THR A 147 -10.61 21.95 16.69
CA THR A 147 -11.43 20.82 17.10
C THR A 147 -12.43 20.43 16.01
N VAL A 148 -13.13 21.38 15.38
CA VAL A 148 -14.05 21.10 14.26
C VAL A 148 -13.33 20.47 13.07
N ILE A 149 -12.14 20.98 12.71
CA ILE A 149 -11.32 20.39 11.63
C ILE A 149 -10.94 18.95 11.97
N GLY A 150 -10.47 18.72 13.19
CA GLY A 150 -10.11 17.38 13.68
C GLY A 150 -11.32 16.45 13.78
N ASP A 151 -12.51 16.96 14.10
CA ASP A 151 -13.72 16.16 14.24
C ASP A 151 -14.36 15.80 12.90
N GLY A 152 -14.12 16.57 11.82
CA GLY A 152 -14.79 16.36 10.53
C GLY A 152 -14.74 14.90 10.05
N ALA A 153 -13.56 14.26 10.02
CA ALA A 153 -13.45 12.88 9.56
C ALA A 153 -14.06 11.85 10.53
N PHE A 154 -13.99 12.10 11.85
CA PHE A 154 -14.51 11.18 12.86
C PHE A 154 -16.03 11.32 13.04
N TYR A 155 -16.56 12.54 13.09
CA TYR A 155 -17.98 12.80 13.22
C TYR A 155 -18.76 12.24 12.01
N PHE A 156 -18.26 12.51 10.80
CA PHE A 156 -18.84 12.02 9.54
C PHE A 156 -18.29 10.64 9.10
N LEU A 157 -17.62 9.92 10.01
CA LEU A 157 -17.09 8.59 9.75
C LEU A 157 -18.15 7.63 9.16
N PRO A 158 -19.43 7.65 9.59
CA PRO A 158 -20.46 6.84 8.93
C PRO A 158 -20.55 7.08 7.43
N ILE A 159 -20.49 8.33 6.96
CA ILE A 159 -20.60 8.66 5.53
C ILE A 159 -19.38 8.12 4.77
N LEU A 160 -18.17 8.32 5.32
CA LEU A 160 -16.93 7.83 4.72
C LEU A 160 -16.92 6.29 4.61
N LEU A 161 -17.30 5.61 5.69
CA LEU A 161 -17.41 4.16 5.73
C LEU A 161 -18.51 3.64 4.80
N ALA A 162 -19.62 4.37 4.65
CA ALA A 162 -20.70 3.95 3.76
C ALA A 162 -20.23 3.83 2.31
N ILE A 163 -19.42 4.79 1.84
CA ILE A 163 -18.83 4.79 0.50
C ILE A 163 -17.90 3.58 0.32
N SER A 164 -16.98 3.37 1.24
CA SER A 164 -16.03 2.24 1.17
C SER A 164 -16.72 0.88 1.33
N ALA A 165 -17.72 0.78 2.21
CA ALA A 165 -18.53 -0.43 2.39
C ALA A 165 -19.36 -0.74 1.14
N ALA A 166 -19.89 0.28 0.47
CA ALA A 166 -20.65 0.11 -0.76
C ALA A 166 -19.79 -0.47 -1.88
N ARG A 167 -18.55 0.04 -2.01
CA ARG A 167 -17.56 -0.53 -2.93
C ARG A 167 -17.27 -2.00 -2.60
N LYS A 168 -17.15 -2.35 -1.31
CA LYS A 168 -16.87 -3.73 -0.87
C LYS A 168 -18.07 -4.68 -1.08
N PHE A 169 -19.29 -4.25 -0.82
CA PHE A 169 -20.50 -5.10 -0.92
C PHE A 169 -21.19 -5.05 -2.28
N GLY A 170 -20.72 -4.20 -3.20
CA GLY A 170 -21.29 -4.00 -4.52
C GLY A 170 -22.63 -3.26 -4.48
N SER A 171 -22.72 -2.22 -3.63
CA SER A 171 -23.83 -1.27 -3.54
C SER A 171 -23.42 0.08 -4.17
N ASN A 172 -24.37 0.95 -4.50
CA ASN A 172 -24.07 2.27 -5.06
C ASN A 172 -23.44 3.19 -3.98
N PRO A 173 -22.20 3.71 -4.19
CA PRO A 173 -21.52 4.51 -3.17
C PRO A 173 -22.22 5.82 -2.80
N TYR A 174 -22.94 6.44 -3.74
CA TYR A 174 -23.67 7.68 -3.48
C TYR A 174 -24.98 7.45 -2.74
N VAL A 175 -25.67 6.34 -3.03
CA VAL A 175 -26.86 5.92 -2.24
C VAL A 175 -26.42 5.56 -0.83
N ALA A 176 -25.30 4.85 -0.68
CA ALA A 176 -24.73 4.54 0.62
C ALA A 176 -24.33 5.80 1.40
N ALA A 177 -23.68 6.77 0.76
CA ALA A 177 -23.38 8.06 1.38
C ALA A 177 -24.67 8.79 1.83
N ALA A 178 -25.75 8.72 1.03
CA ALA A 178 -27.04 9.28 1.41
C ALA A 178 -27.68 8.55 2.61
N ILE A 179 -27.54 7.23 2.72
CA ILE A 179 -27.94 6.46 3.92
C ILE A 179 -27.17 6.96 5.15
N GLY A 180 -25.84 7.10 5.03
CA GLY A 180 -25.00 7.62 6.11
C GLY A 180 -25.35 9.06 6.50
N ALA A 181 -25.68 9.91 5.53
CA ALA A 181 -26.11 11.29 5.78
C ALA A 181 -27.49 11.35 6.45
N ALA A 182 -28.43 10.47 6.07
CA ALA A 182 -29.76 10.44 6.63
C ALA A 182 -29.77 10.09 8.13
N ILE A 183 -28.94 9.13 8.56
CA ILE A 183 -28.81 8.75 9.98
C ILE A 183 -28.05 9.80 10.81
N LEU A 184 -27.35 10.74 10.15
CA LEU A 184 -26.67 11.88 10.77
C LEU A 184 -27.43 13.20 10.57
N HIS A 185 -28.65 13.17 10.05
CA HIS A 185 -29.36 14.38 9.68
C HIS A 185 -29.66 15.25 10.92
N PRO A 186 -29.42 16.59 10.89
CA PRO A 186 -29.61 17.47 12.05
C PRO A 186 -31.01 17.41 12.68
N THR A 187 -32.05 17.25 11.86
CA THR A 187 -33.42 17.09 12.36
C THR A 187 -33.58 15.81 13.18
N LEU A 188 -32.94 14.70 12.76
CA LEU A 188 -32.97 13.45 13.52
C LEU A 188 -32.22 13.60 14.84
N THR A 189 -31.05 14.24 14.82
CA THR A 189 -30.29 14.49 16.05
C THR A 189 -31.04 15.42 17.02
N ALA A 190 -31.78 16.41 16.51
CA ALA A 190 -32.62 17.27 17.33
C ALA A 190 -33.80 16.49 17.96
N MET A 191 -34.48 15.63 17.17
CA MET A 191 -35.54 14.76 17.71
C MET A 191 -35.00 13.82 18.80
N PHE A 192 -33.80 13.26 18.63
CA PHE A 192 -33.14 12.45 19.66
C PHE A 192 -32.77 13.24 20.91
N ALA A 193 -32.40 14.52 20.77
CA ALA A 193 -32.05 15.39 21.89
C ALA A 193 -33.27 15.86 22.70
N GLU A 194 -34.43 16.07 22.06
CA GLU A 194 -35.69 16.42 22.75
C GLU A 194 -36.15 15.33 23.72
N GLY A 195 -35.78 14.08 23.45
CA GLY A 195 -36.21 12.92 24.21
C GLY A 195 -37.67 12.53 23.95
N GLY A 196 -38.06 11.34 24.41
CA GLY A 196 -39.41 10.79 24.22
C GLY A 196 -39.48 9.68 23.15
N GLY A 197 -40.66 9.09 22.99
CA GLY A 197 -40.88 8.00 22.06
C GLY A 197 -40.97 8.50 20.61
N ILE A 198 -39.93 8.26 19.82
CA ILE A 198 -39.95 8.53 18.38
C ILE A 198 -40.49 7.29 17.67
N SER A 199 -41.30 7.48 16.62
CA SER A 199 -41.79 6.36 15.82
C SER A 199 -41.76 6.67 14.34
N PHE A 200 -41.60 5.61 13.54
CA PHE A 200 -41.75 5.64 12.09
C PHE A 200 -42.82 4.62 11.71
N VAL A 201 -43.94 5.10 11.15
CA VAL A 201 -45.11 4.26 10.80
C VAL A 201 -45.59 3.40 11.98
N GLY A 202 -45.61 3.99 13.19
CA GLY A 202 -46.04 3.32 14.42
C GLY A 202 -45.02 2.36 15.05
N LEU A 203 -43.87 2.13 14.41
CA LEU A 203 -42.77 1.35 15.00
C LEU A 203 -41.80 2.26 15.77
N PRO A 204 -41.35 1.86 16.96
CA PRO A 204 -40.46 2.69 17.77
C PRO A 204 -39.09 2.83 17.10
N VAL A 205 -38.58 4.06 17.06
CA VAL A 205 -37.21 4.39 16.68
C VAL A 205 -36.41 4.58 17.95
N THR A 206 -35.30 3.86 18.09
CA THR A 206 -34.46 3.96 19.27
C THR A 206 -33.54 5.17 19.17
N ILE A 207 -33.54 5.97 20.22
CA ILE A 207 -32.63 7.09 20.39
C ILE A 207 -31.21 6.53 20.48
N ALA A 208 -30.35 6.97 19.57
CA ALA A 208 -28.95 6.57 19.53
C ALA A 208 -28.09 7.68 18.92
N THR A 209 -26.82 7.72 19.33
CA THR A 209 -25.81 8.56 18.69
C THR A 209 -25.24 7.80 17.50
N TYR A 210 -25.40 8.35 16.30
CA TYR A 210 -24.86 7.76 15.07
C TYR A 210 -23.52 8.37 14.65
N SER A 211 -23.19 9.58 15.12
CA SER A 211 -21.90 10.23 14.86
C SER A 211 -20.77 9.41 15.44
N SER A 212 -19.65 9.33 14.71
CA SER A 212 -18.48 8.54 15.12
C SER A 212 -18.77 7.05 15.37
N THR A 213 -19.81 6.49 14.74
CA THR A 213 -20.11 5.06 14.82
C THR A 213 -19.70 4.30 13.56
N VAL A 214 -19.38 3.02 13.71
CA VAL A 214 -18.93 2.16 12.61
C VAL A 214 -19.94 1.04 12.35
N ILE A 215 -20.30 0.29 13.39
CA ILE A 215 -21.11 -0.94 13.25
C ILE A 215 -22.46 -0.67 12.56
N PRO A 216 -23.25 0.35 12.95
CA PRO A 216 -24.56 0.55 12.35
C PRO A 216 -24.51 0.79 10.85
N ILE A 217 -23.54 1.58 10.37
CA ILE A 217 -23.45 1.89 8.96
C ILE A 217 -22.95 0.72 8.12
N LEU A 218 -22.03 -0.11 8.64
CA LEU A 218 -21.56 -1.31 7.93
C LEU A 218 -22.71 -2.30 7.71
N LEU A 219 -23.53 -2.51 8.75
CA LEU A 219 -24.73 -3.33 8.66
C LEU A 219 -25.78 -2.73 7.71
N ALA A 220 -25.99 -1.42 7.77
CA ALA A 220 -26.92 -0.73 6.88
C ALA A 220 -26.53 -0.90 5.40
N ILE A 221 -25.25 -0.73 5.05
CA ILE A 221 -24.78 -0.88 3.66
C ILE A 221 -24.72 -2.34 3.23
N TRP A 222 -24.44 -3.26 4.15
CA TRP A 222 -24.59 -4.69 3.89
C TRP A 222 -26.04 -5.04 3.51
N ILE A 223 -27.02 -4.57 4.28
CA ILE A 223 -28.46 -4.72 3.97
C ILE A 223 -28.79 -4.03 2.63
N ALA A 224 -28.32 -2.80 2.42
CA ALA A 224 -28.51 -2.06 1.18
C ALA A 224 -28.05 -2.85 -0.05
N SER A 225 -26.93 -3.58 0.06
CA SER A 225 -26.43 -4.40 -1.05
C SER A 225 -27.38 -5.51 -1.48
N TYR A 226 -28.22 -6.03 -0.58
CA TYR A 226 -29.26 -7.01 -0.92
C TYR A 226 -30.53 -6.34 -1.40
N VAL A 227 -30.95 -5.26 -0.74
CA VAL A 227 -32.15 -4.50 -1.12
C VAL A 227 -31.99 -3.94 -2.53
N GLU A 228 -30.86 -3.29 -2.85
CA GLU A 228 -30.58 -2.75 -4.18
C GLU A 228 -30.64 -3.83 -5.26
N LYS A 229 -29.98 -4.99 -5.04
CA LYS A 229 -29.98 -6.10 -6.01
C LYS A 229 -31.36 -6.71 -6.18
N TRP A 230 -32.16 -6.76 -5.11
CA TRP A 230 -33.52 -7.27 -5.17
C TRP A 230 -34.45 -6.30 -5.91
N VAL A 231 -34.42 -5.01 -5.58
CA VAL A 231 -35.23 -3.98 -6.25
C VAL A 231 -34.82 -3.85 -7.73
N ASP A 232 -33.52 -3.89 -8.03
CA ASP A 232 -33.02 -3.85 -9.41
C ASP A 232 -33.54 -5.01 -10.27
N ARG A 233 -33.69 -6.21 -9.67
CA ARG A 233 -34.19 -7.40 -10.37
C ARG A 233 -35.67 -7.29 -10.74
N ILE A 234 -36.49 -6.66 -9.90
CA ILE A 234 -37.94 -6.55 -10.12
C ILE A 234 -38.32 -5.29 -10.91
N THR A 235 -37.44 -4.30 -10.98
CA THR A 235 -37.73 -3.00 -11.58
C THR A 235 -37.48 -3.00 -13.09
N HIS A 236 -38.46 -2.54 -13.87
CA HIS A 236 -38.31 -2.35 -15.31
C HIS A 236 -37.18 -1.35 -15.63
N ALA A 237 -36.44 -1.60 -16.71
CA ALA A 237 -35.20 -0.90 -17.03
C ALA A 237 -35.33 0.64 -17.11
N SER A 238 -36.46 1.15 -17.60
CA SER A 238 -36.76 2.58 -17.68
C SER A 238 -36.94 3.27 -16.32
N LEU A 239 -37.26 2.52 -15.26
CA LEU A 239 -37.56 3.04 -13.92
C LEU A 239 -36.41 2.85 -12.92
N LYS A 240 -35.38 2.06 -13.27
CA LYS A 240 -34.29 1.70 -12.37
C LYS A 240 -33.57 2.89 -11.75
N LEU A 241 -33.35 3.95 -12.53
CA LEU A 241 -32.68 5.17 -12.07
C LEU A 241 -33.41 5.86 -10.92
N ILE A 242 -34.74 5.71 -10.86
CA ILE A 242 -35.58 6.38 -9.85
C ILE A 242 -35.94 5.38 -8.75
N VAL A 243 -36.51 4.23 -9.11
CA VAL A 243 -37.11 3.30 -8.16
C VAL A 243 -36.07 2.61 -7.28
N VAL A 244 -34.93 2.17 -7.84
CA VAL A 244 -33.90 1.44 -7.06
C VAL A 244 -33.36 2.30 -5.91
N PRO A 245 -32.82 3.52 -6.13
CA PRO A 245 -32.33 4.33 -5.02
C PRO A 245 -33.44 4.78 -4.07
N THR A 246 -34.64 5.12 -4.58
CA THR A 246 -35.76 5.54 -3.73
C THR A 246 -36.20 4.43 -2.76
N VAL A 247 -36.43 3.22 -3.27
CA VAL A 247 -36.86 2.09 -2.43
C VAL A 247 -35.74 1.69 -1.48
N THR A 248 -34.48 1.71 -1.93
CA THR A 248 -33.33 1.41 -1.06
C THR A 248 -33.28 2.37 0.13
N LEU A 249 -33.40 3.68 -0.08
CA LEU A 249 -33.42 4.65 1.02
C LEU A 249 -34.64 4.47 1.93
N LEU A 250 -35.84 4.30 1.35
CA LEU A 250 -37.09 4.12 2.10
C LEU A 250 -37.13 2.85 2.95
N VAL A 251 -36.37 1.82 2.57
CA VAL A 251 -36.29 0.57 3.33
C VAL A 251 -35.12 0.62 4.31
N VAL A 252 -33.92 0.93 3.82
CA VAL A 252 -32.69 0.76 4.61
C VAL A 252 -32.59 1.80 5.73
N VAL A 253 -32.97 3.07 5.50
CA VAL A 253 -32.87 4.09 6.56
C VAL A 253 -33.80 3.76 7.73
N PRO A 254 -35.10 3.49 7.55
CA PRO A 254 -35.97 3.11 8.66
C PRO A 254 -35.55 1.80 9.34
N VAL A 255 -35.15 0.77 8.57
CA VAL A 255 -34.61 -0.48 9.14
C VAL A 255 -33.40 -0.18 10.01
N THR A 256 -32.52 0.72 9.56
CA THR A 256 -31.34 1.11 10.32
C THR A 256 -31.74 1.77 11.64
N LEU A 257 -32.68 2.70 11.62
CA LEU A 257 -33.14 3.43 12.80
C LEU A 257 -33.92 2.57 13.81
N ILE A 258 -34.72 1.62 13.33
CA ILE A 258 -35.59 0.77 14.17
C ILE A 258 -34.82 -0.43 14.73
N THR A 259 -33.91 -1.02 13.95
CA THR A 259 -33.29 -2.31 14.31
C THR A 259 -31.77 -2.24 14.44
N VAL A 260 -31.09 -1.64 13.46
CA VAL A 260 -29.62 -1.68 13.40
C VAL A 260 -28.97 -0.74 14.41
N GLY A 261 -29.58 0.40 14.72
CA GLY A 261 -29.16 1.31 15.79
C GLY A 261 -29.11 0.62 17.15
N PRO A 262 -30.22 0.02 17.63
CA PRO A 262 -30.24 -0.80 18.85
C PRO A 262 -29.21 -1.92 18.85
N LEU A 263 -29.12 -2.67 17.75
CA LEU A 263 -28.17 -3.77 17.63
C LEU A 263 -26.73 -3.26 17.73
N GLY A 264 -26.39 -2.16 17.07
CA GLY A 264 -25.07 -1.54 17.15
C GLY A 264 -24.73 -1.07 18.56
N ALA A 265 -25.68 -0.46 19.27
CA ALA A 265 -25.51 -0.04 20.66
C ALA A 265 -25.31 -1.24 21.61
N ILE A 266 -26.12 -2.29 21.45
CA ILE A 266 -25.99 -3.53 22.23
C ILE A 266 -24.63 -4.18 21.99
N ILE A 267 -24.23 -4.36 20.72
CA ILE A 267 -22.94 -4.95 20.36
C ILE A 267 -21.79 -4.11 20.91
N GLY A 268 -21.86 -2.78 20.77
CA GLY A 268 -20.87 -1.86 21.31
C GLY A 268 -20.76 -1.97 22.84
N ASN A 269 -21.89 -1.97 23.55
CA ASN A 269 -21.89 -2.09 25.01
C ASN A 269 -21.30 -3.43 25.49
N TYR A 270 -21.62 -4.55 24.82
CA TYR A 270 -21.00 -5.84 25.14
C TYR A 270 -19.52 -5.88 24.82
N LEU A 271 -19.11 -5.28 23.70
CA LEU A 271 -17.71 -5.19 23.30
C LEU A 271 -16.91 -4.36 24.31
N SER A 272 -17.43 -3.18 24.67
CA SER A 272 -16.86 -2.32 25.71
C SER A 272 -16.80 -3.03 27.07
N SER A 273 -17.88 -3.68 27.49
CA SER A 273 -17.93 -4.43 28.75
C SER A 273 -16.95 -5.61 28.76
N GLY A 274 -16.80 -6.31 27.63
CA GLY A 274 -15.84 -7.40 27.49
C GLY A 274 -14.39 -6.91 27.56
N MET A 275 -14.11 -5.76 26.93
CA MET A 275 -12.81 -5.07 27.04
C MET A 275 -12.55 -4.66 28.48
N ASN A 276 -13.48 -3.96 29.13
CA ASN A 276 -13.36 -3.56 30.53
C ASN A 276 -13.15 -4.77 31.44
N PHE A 277 -13.92 -5.85 31.27
CA PHE A 277 -13.73 -7.08 32.03
C PHE A 277 -12.32 -7.66 31.86
N MET A 278 -11.81 -7.70 30.62
CA MET A 278 -10.45 -8.19 30.35
C MET A 278 -9.40 -7.32 31.02
N PHE A 279 -9.53 -5.98 30.95
CA PHE A 279 -8.55 -5.06 31.54
C PHE A 279 -8.68 -4.91 33.07
N GLU A 280 -9.87 -5.07 33.65
CA GLU A 280 -10.07 -5.07 35.10
C GLU A 280 -9.56 -6.36 35.75
N ASN A 281 -9.77 -7.52 35.12
CA ASN A 281 -9.46 -8.82 35.72
C ASN A 281 -8.09 -9.38 35.31
N ALA A 282 -7.61 -9.00 34.13
CA ALA A 282 -6.33 -9.46 33.61
C ALA A 282 -5.38 -8.29 33.26
N GLY A 283 -5.71 -7.03 33.61
CA GLY A 283 -5.07 -5.79 33.14
C GLY A 283 -3.63 -5.88 32.71
N ILE A 284 -2.73 -6.23 33.64
CA ILE A 284 -1.30 -6.36 33.34
C ILE A 284 -1.03 -7.47 32.30
N VAL A 285 -1.61 -8.66 32.50
CA VAL A 285 -1.46 -9.80 31.59
C VAL A 285 -2.05 -9.50 30.21
N ALA A 286 -3.22 -8.87 30.16
CA ALA A 286 -3.89 -8.47 28.92
C ALA A 286 -3.04 -7.47 28.14
N THR A 287 -2.50 -6.44 28.80
CA THR A 287 -1.63 -5.44 28.17
C THR A 287 -0.32 -6.04 27.68
N ILE A 288 0.31 -6.92 28.47
CA ILE A 288 1.54 -7.63 28.08
C ILE A 288 1.29 -8.48 26.82
N LEU A 289 0.22 -9.29 26.84
CA LEU A 289 -0.12 -10.17 25.72
C LEU A 289 -0.48 -9.35 24.48
N LEU A 290 -1.31 -8.33 24.63
CA LEU A 290 -1.74 -7.49 23.53
C LEU A 290 -0.56 -6.74 22.92
N ALA A 291 0.24 -6.03 23.71
CA ALA A 291 1.42 -5.30 23.23
C ALA A 291 2.46 -6.23 22.61
N GLY A 292 2.74 -7.36 23.27
CA GLY A 292 3.72 -8.33 22.80
C GLY A 292 3.32 -9.04 21.51
N THR A 293 2.02 -9.28 21.29
CA THR A 293 1.54 -10.02 20.11
C THR A 293 0.98 -9.12 19.00
N PHE A 294 0.81 -7.82 19.24
CA PHE A 294 0.16 -6.92 18.27
C PHE A 294 0.88 -6.89 16.91
N SER A 295 2.21 -7.01 16.91
CA SER A 295 2.98 -7.09 15.66
C SER A 295 2.59 -8.27 14.78
N LEU A 296 2.13 -9.40 15.36
CA LEU A 296 1.61 -10.54 14.59
C LEU A 296 0.31 -10.19 13.87
N ILE A 297 -0.53 -9.38 14.51
CA ILE A 297 -1.78 -8.87 13.94
C ILE A 297 -1.46 -7.88 12.81
N ILE A 298 -0.46 -7.02 12.99
CA ILE A 298 -0.01 -6.06 11.97
C ILE A 298 0.42 -6.80 10.69
N ILE A 299 1.17 -7.90 10.80
CA ILE A 299 1.59 -8.73 9.65
C ILE A 299 0.40 -9.17 8.80
N THR A 300 -0.71 -9.54 9.45
CA THR A 300 -1.91 -10.01 8.74
C THR A 300 -2.75 -8.88 8.15
N GLY A 301 -2.42 -7.60 8.40
CA GLY A 301 -3.25 -6.46 8.01
C GLY A 301 -4.57 -6.33 8.79
N MET A 302 -4.82 -7.22 9.76
CA MET A 302 -6.07 -7.24 10.54
C MET A 302 -6.07 -6.23 11.69
N HIS A 303 -5.01 -5.45 11.89
CA HIS A 303 -4.95 -4.48 12.99
C HIS A 303 -6.01 -3.37 12.84
N TYR A 304 -6.41 -3.02 11.62
CA TYR A 304 -7.53 -2.10 11.36
C TYR A 304 -8.90 -2.69 11.74
N ALA A 305 -9.01 -4.02 11.91
CA ALA A 305 -10.23 -4.63 12.42
C ALA A 305 -10.53 -4.24 13.87
N PHE A 306 -9.53 -3.73 14.61
CA PHE A 306 -9.69 -3.20 15.96
C PHE A 306 -10.17 -1.74 15.98
N THR A 307 -10.09 -0.99 14.87
CA THR A 307 -10.49 0.42 14.83
C THR A 307 -11.93 0.67 15.30
N PRO A 308 -12.94 -0.14 14.91
CA PRO A 308 -14.30 -0.01 15.46
C PRO A 308 -14.37 -0.23 16.97
N VAL A 309 -13.55 -1.14 17.50
CA VAL A 309 -13.46 -1.46 18.94
C VAL A 309 -12.92 -0.25 19.69
N VAL A 310 -11.82 0.32 19.20
CA VAL A 310 -11.16 1.51 19.76
C VAL A 310 -12.12 2.70 19.78
N ILE A 311 -12.76 2.99 18.65
CA ILE A 311 -13.72 4.10 18.53
C ILE A 311 -14.86 3.93 19.52
N ASN A 312 -15.40 2.71 19.63
CA ASN A 312 -16.47 2.42 20.56
C ASN A 312 -16.02 2.51 22.03
N SER A 313 -14.83 2.00 22.36
CA SER A 313 -14.29 2.10 23.73
C SER A 313 -14.13 3.56 24.15
N ILE A 314 -13.57 4.41 23.28
CA ILE A 314 -13.45 5.85 23.57
C ILE A 314 -14.83 6.49 23.70
N ALA A 315 -15.79 6.12 22.85
CA ALA A 315 -17.15 6.69 22.91
C ALA A 315 -17.92 6.28 24.18
N VAL A 316 -17.74 5.06 24.69
CA VAL A 316 -18.46 4.51 25.84
C VAL A 316 -17.74 4.78 27.16
N ASN A 317 -16.42 4.57 27.19
CA ASN A 317 -15.60 4.64 28.41
C ASN A 317 -14.83 5.96 28.52
N GLY A 318 -14.72 6.74 27.44
CA GLY A 318 -13.84 7.91 27.36
C GLY A 318 -12.38 7.58 27.06
N PHE A 319 -12.01 6.29 26.98
CA PHE A 319 -10.64 5.85 26.72
C PHE A 319 -10.55 4.47 26.05
N ASP A 320 -9.36 4.12 25.59
CA ASP A 320 -9.03 2.82 24.99
C ASP A 320 -7.64 2.32 25.44
N TYR A 321 -7.49 0.99 25.52
CA TYR A 321 -6.25 0.30 25.90
C TYR A 321 -5.51 -0.35 24.71
N ILE A 322 -6.16 -0.47 23.55
CA ILE A 322 -5.55 -1.07 22.35
C ILE A 322 -4.51 -0.12 21.76
N ILE A 323 -4.82 1.17 21.59
CA ILE A 323 -3.90 2.19 21.08
C ILE A 323 -2.58 2.20 21.88
N PRO A 324 -2.58 2.27 23.23
CA PRO A 324 -1.37 2.15 24.02
C PRO A 324 -0.54 0.89 23.69
N ALA A 325 -1.19 -0.27 23.55
CA ALA A 325 -0.51 -1.51 23.16
C ALA A 325 0.09 -1.45 21.75
N MET A 326 -0.59 -0.79 20.80
CA MET A 326 -0.07 -0.53 19.45
C MET A 326 1.20 0.32 19.48
N PHE A 327 1.23 1.36 20.32
CA PHE A 327 2.43 2.19 20.49
C PHE A 327 3.63 1.37 20.97
N LEU A 328 3.42 0.52 21.98
CA LEU A 328 4.48 -0.35 22.50
C LEU A 328 4.98 -1.34 21.45
N ALA A 329 4.08 -1.92 20.65
CA ALA A 329 4.45 -2.79 19.54
C ALA A 329 5.32 -2.06 18.51
N ASN A 330 4.95 -0.83 18.14
CA ASN A 330 5.70 -0.02 17.18
C ASN A 330 7.09 0.36 17.70
N PHE A 331 7.18 0.77 18.96
CA PHE A 331 8.47 1.09 19.60
C PHE A 331 9.33 -0.15 19.84
N GLY A 332 8.73 -1.32 20.08
CA GLY A 332 9.43 -2.59 20.11
C GLY A 332 10.06 -2.94 18.76
N GLN A 333 9.30 -2.79 17.65
CA GLN A 333 9.85 -3.00 16.30
C GLN A 333 10.98 -2.02 15.98
N ALA A 334 10.80 -0.75 16.35
CA ALA A 334 11.83 0.27 16.20
C ALA A 334 13.10 -0.05 16.99
N GLY A 335 12.97 -0.46 18.25
CA GLY A 335 14.11 -0.80 19.11
C GLY A 335 14.89 -2.00 18.60
N ALA A 336 14.20 -3.04 18.12
CA ALA A 336 14.86 -4.20 17.52
C ALA A 336 15.62 -3.84 16.23
N ALA A 337 14.99 -3.09 15.32
CA ALA A 337 15.63 -2.64 14.09
C ALA A 337 16.81 -1.70 14.37
N PHE A 338 16.68 -0.85 15.39
CA PHE A 338 17.77 0.01 15.84
C PHE A 338 18.96 -0.78 16.39
N ALA A 339 18.73 -1.83 17.17
CA ALA A 339 19.81 -2.70 17.62
C ALA A 339 20.50 -3.44 16.47
N VAL A 340 19.75 -3.86 15.44
CA VAL A 340 20.33 -4.37 14.20
C VAL A 340 21.17 -3.28 13.53
N ALA A 341 20.69 -2.04 13.46
CA ALA A 341 21.43 -0.91 12.92
C ALA A 341 22.72 -0.58 13.69
N LEU A 342 22.82 -0.95 14.97
CA LEU A 342 24.06 -0.77 15.74
C LEU A 342 25.01 -1.96 15.59
N LYS A 343 24.47 -3.18 15.49
CA LYS A 343 25.23 -4.44 15.54
C LYS A 343 25.60 -5.01 14.17
N SER A 344 24.85 -4.67 13.13
CA SER A 344 25.09 -5.10 11.74
C SER A 344 26.45 -4.61 11.27
N LYS A 345 27.24 -5.53 10.71
CA LYS A 345 28.50 -5.27 10.02
C LYS A 345 28.26 -4.78 8.60
N ASN A 346 27.21 -5.28 7.94
CA ASN A 346 26.85 -4.87 6.59
C ASN A 346 26.39 -3.41 6.55
N LYS A 347 27.16 -2.51 5.91
CA LYS A 347 26.92 -1.06 5.83
C LYS A 347 25.59 -0.72 5.18
N LYS A 348 25.22 -1.40 4.09
CA LYS A 348 23.92 -1.19 3.41
C LYS A 348 22.78 -1.59 4.33
N PHE A 349 22.88 -2.78 4.94
CA PHE A 349 21.85 -3.30 5.83
C PHE A 349 21.76 -2.51 7.15
N LYS A 350 22.89 -1.98 7.63
CA LYS A 350 23.00 -1.07 8.77
C LYS A 350 22.26 0.23 8.51
N SER A 351 22.50 0.84 7.35
CA SER A 351 21.81 2.06 6.90
C SER A 351 20.30 1.83 6.78
N LEU A 352 19.88 0.76 6.09
CA LEU A 352 18.48 0.36 6.00
C LEU A 352 17.85 0.15 7.37
N SER A 353 18.54 -0.55 8.28
CA SER A 353 18.03 -0.83 9.61
C SER A 353 17.84 0.45 10.43
N PHE A 354 18.74 1.43 10.27
CA PHE A 354 18.63 2.72 10.94
C PHE A 354 17.45 3.54 10.41
N THR A 355 17.33 3.67 9.08
CA THR A 355 16.27 4.47 8.46
C THR A 355 14.90 3.87 8.75
N THR A 356 14.77 2.55 8.67
CA THR A 356 13.52 1.86 8.95
C THR A 356 13.15 1.88 10.44
N ALA A 357 14.13 1.80 11.36
CA ALA A 357 13.90 2.02 12.78
C ALA A 357 13.31 3.42 13.05
N LEU A 358 13.84 4.45 12.39
CA LEU A 358 13.30 5.82 12.51
C LEU A 358 11.86 5.90 11.97
N THR A 359 11.55 5.28 10.83
CA THR A 359 10.17 5.25 10.32
C THR A 359 9.22 4.53 11.26
N ALA A 360 9.68 3.48 11.94
CA ALA A 360 8.89 2.74 12.93
C ALA A 360 8.57 3.58 14.17
N VAL A 361 9.54 4.38 14.66
CA VAL A 361 9.28 5.38 15.72
C VAL A 361 8.26 6.42 15.29
N MET A 362 8.24 6.78 14.01
CA MET A 362 7.26 7.72 13.44
C MET A 362 5.88 7.09 13.21
N GLY A 363 5.72 5.80 13.46
CA GLY A 363 4.45 5.07 13.39
C GLY A 363 4.22 4.30 12.10
N VAL A 364 5.22 4.21 11.22
CA VAL A 364 5.22 3.38 10.01
C VAL A 364 6.16 2.20 10.23
N THR A 365 5.61 1.06 10.60
CA THR A 365 6.41 -0.08 11.11
C THR A 365 6.76 -1.12 10.07
N GLU A 366 6.03 -1.14 8.96
CA GLU A 366 6.16 -2.12 7.88
C GLU A 366 7.59 -2.19 7.32
N PRO A 367 8.29 -1.06 7.07
CA PRO A 367 9.67 -1.11 6.58
C PRO A 367 10.63 -1.79 7.56
N ALA A 368 10.50 -1.54 8.87
CA ALA A 368 11.35 -2.16 9.90
C ALA A 368 10.98 -3.62 10.14
N MET A 369 9.67 -3.90 10.18
CA MET A 369 9.14 -5.22 10.45
C MET A 369 9.52 -6.20 9.34
N TYR A 370 9.25 -5.87 8.08
CA TYR A 370 9.53 -6.75 6.94
C TYR A 370 10.98 -6.66 6.46
N GLY A 371 11.53 -5.44 6.36
CA GLY A 371 12.86 -5.21 5.80
C GLY A 371 14.00 -5.69 6.70
N VAL A 372 13.77 -5.74 8.01
CA VAL A 372 14.82 -6.02 9.00
C VAL A 372 14.42 -7.14 9.95
N ASN A 373 13.40 -6.90 10.78
CA ASN A 373 13.16 -7.73 11.95
C ASN A 373 12.72 -9.15 11.60
N MET A 374 11.75 -9.29 10.69
CA MET A 374 11.29 -10.59 10.20
C MET A 374 12.33 -11.28 9.34
N LYS A 375 13.04 -10.51 8.49
CA LYS A 375 14.14 -11.03 7.66
C LYS A 375 15.18 -11.76 8.51
N LEU A 376 15.51 -11.19 9.66
CA LEU A 376 16.48 -11.76 10.61
C LEU A 376 15.87 -12.68 11.68
N LYS A 377 14.53 -12.80 11.75
CA LYS A 377 13.74 -13.60 12.70
C LYS A 377 13.92 -13.28 14.19
N LYS A 378 15.14 -13.36 14.71
CA LYS A 378 15.47 -13.09 16.13
C LYS A 378 15.14 -11.65 16.55
N PRO A 379 15.46 -10.60 15.76
CA PRO A 379 15.06 -9.24 16.11
C PRO A 379 13.54 -9.07 16.13
N PHE A 380 12.79 -9.79 15.28
CA PHE A 380 11.32 -9.80 15.39
C PHE A 380 10.87 -10.34 16.74
N VAL A 381 11.35 -11.51 17.18
CA VAL A 381 11.02 -12.04 18.52
C VAL A 381 11.41 -11.06 19.63
N ALA A 382 12.57 -10.42 19.52
CA ALA A 382 13.02 -9.40 20.47
C ALA A 382 12.09 -8.17 20.50
N ALA A 383 11.54 -7.76 19.36
CA ALA A 383 10.54 -6.70 19.29
C ALA A 383 9.26 -7.06 20.06
N LEU A 384 8.75 -8.29 19.92
CA LEU A 384 7.60 -8.78 20.69
C LEU A 384 7.89 -8.76 22.21
N ILE A 385 9.09 -9.22 22.60
CA ILE A 385 9.50 -9.23 24.01
C ILE A 385 9.64 -7.80 24.55
N GLY A 386 10.26 -6.89 23.81
CA GLY A 386 10.39 -5.50 24.23
C GLY A 386 9.03 -4.82 24.40
N ALA A 387 8.12 -5.01 23.43
CA ALA A 387 6.75 -4.51 23.54
C ALA A 387 6.00 -5.09 24.76
N ALA A 388 6.17 -6.39 25.04
CA ALA A 388 5.62 -7.03 26.23
C ALA A 388 6.17 -6.44 27.53
N ILE A 389 7.48 -6.13 27.60
CA ILE A 389 8.12 -5.50 28.77
C ILE A 389 7.58 -4.08 28.99
N GLY A 390 7.45 -3.27 27.93
CA GLY A 390 6.76 -1.98 28.04
C GLY A 390 5.30 -2.12 28.45
N GLY A 391 4.65 -3.21 28.01
CA GLY A 391 3.29 -3.58 28.38
C GLY A 391 3.10 -3.86 29.88
N VAL A 392 4.14 -4.33 30.58
CA VAL A 392 4.12 -4.46 32.05
C VAL A 392 3.88 -3.10 32.69
N LEU A 393 4.65 -2.08 32.28
CA LEU A 393 4.52 -0.73 32.85
C LEU A 393 3.18 -0.10 32.49
N TYR A 394 2.73 -0.25 31.25
CA TYR A 394 1.42 0.26 30.82
C TYR A 394 0.27 -0.39 31.58
N GLY A 395 0.36 -1.69 31.84
CA GLY A 395 -0.64 -2.41 32.63
C GLY A 395 -0.64 -2.00 34.11
N ILE A 396 0.53 -1.73 34.71
CA ILE A 396 0.62 -1.29 36.11
C ILE A 396 0.14 0.16 36.28
N ALA A 397 0.52 1.03 35.35
CA ALA A 397 0.20 2.45 35.40
C ALA A 397 -1.14 2.82 34.74
N ASP A 398 -1.90 1.82 34.26
CA ASP A 398 -3.21 1.98 33.65
C ASP A 398 -3.22 3.00 32.48
N VAL A 399 -2.20 2.90 31.61
CA VAL A 399 -2.00 3.86 30.50
C VAL A 399 -3.11 3.72 29.46
N LYS A 400 -3.73 4.86 29.13
CA LYS A 400 -4.90 4.98 28.27
C LYS A 400 -4.66 5.90 27.07
N ALA A 401 -5.41 5.68 26.00
CA ALA A 401 -5.61 6.66 24.93
C ALA A 401 -7.00 7.28 25.05
N TYR A 402 -7.09 8.60 24.87
CA TYR A 402 -8.33 9.37 25.04
C TYR A 402 -8.91 9.86 23.71
N ILE A 403 -8.12 9.80 22.64
CA ILE A 403 -8.50 10.21 21.30
C ILE A 403 -8.11 9.11 20.33
N VAL A 404 -8.93 8.90 19.30
CA VAL A 404 -8.63 7.94 18.23
C VAL A 404 -7.35 8.37 17.52
N ALA A 405 -6.35 7.48 17.51
CA ALA A 405 -5.06 7.76 16.90
C ALA A 405 -5.15 7.67 15.36
N GLY A 406 -4.68 8.73 14.71
CA GLY A 406 -4.47 8.73 13.26
C GLY A 406 -3.17 8.04 12.85
N ILE A 407 -2.12 8.22 13.65
CA ILE A 407 -0.80 7.62 13.52
C ILE A 407 -0.36 7.18 14.91
N VAL A 408 0.28 6.00 15.01
CA VAL A 408 0.73 5.41 16.28
C VAL A 408 2.26 5.48 16.36
N GLY A 409 2.80 6.69 16.44
CA GLY A 409 4.23 6.96 16.58
C GLY A 409 4.45 8.27 17.31
N ILE A 410 5.68 8.81 17.36
CA ILE A 410 5.96 10.10 18.03
C ILE A 410 4.91 11.20 17.72
N PRO A 411 4.50 11.42 16.45
CA PRO A 411 3.49 12.44 16.13
C PRO A 411 2.13 12.21 16.81
N GLY A 412 1.81 10.94 17.10
CA GLY A 412 0.57 10.52 17.74
C GLY A 412 0.60 10.50 19.27
N ILE A 413 1.73 10.70 19.94
CA ILE A 413 1.83 10.71 21.42
C ILE A 413 0.75 11.56 22.10
N PRO A 414 0.32 12.73 21.54
CA PRO A 414 -0.71 13.52 22.18
C PRO A 414 -2.04 12.79 22.46
N VAL A 415 -2.34 11.68 21.78
CA VAL A 415 -3.54 10.86 22.08
C VAL A 415 -3.49 10.17 23.44
N LEU A 416 -2.30 10.07 24.03
CA LEU A 416 -2.02 9.50 25.36
C LEU A 416 -1.98 10.58 26.45
N ILE A 417 -2.29 11.85 26.14
CA ILE A 417 -2.28 12.93 27.13
C ILE A 417 -3.38 12.68 28.16
N GLY A 418 -2.93 12.33 29.36
CA GLY A 418 -3.72 12.14 30.57
C GLY A 418 -2.79 12.14 31.80
N PRO A 419 -3.32 11.88 33.00
CA PRO A 419 -2.52 11.84 34.23
C PRO A 419 -1.31 10.88 34.15
N GLU A 420 -1.37 9.88 33.30
CA GLU A 420 -0.42 8.77 33.15
C GLU A 420 0.65 9.04 32.08
N ILE A 421 0.68 10.23 31.47
CA ILE A 421 1.55 10.55 30.33
C ILE A 421 3.04 10.28 30.60
N VAL A 422 3.50 10.49 31.83
CA VAL A 422 4.89 10.19 32.21
C VAL A 422 5.17 8.68 32.12
N PHE A 423 4.26 7.84 32.62
CA PHE A 423 4.36 6.39 32.49
C PHE A 423 4.20 5.94 31.04
N ALA A 424 3.36 6.64 30.26
CA ALA A 424 3.24 6.41 28.83
C ALA A 424 4.61 6.58 28.13
N LEU A 425 5.28 7.71 28.35
CA LEU A 425 6.60 7.98 27.74
C LEU A 425 7.67 7.00 28.22
N LEU A 426 7.69 6.68 29.52
CA LEU A 426 8.63 5.71 30.08
C LEU A 426 8.40 4.30 29.51
N GLY A 427 7.15 3.89 29.28
CA GLY A 427 6.86 2.58 28.70
C GLY A 427 7.25 2.48 27.23
N LEU A 428 7.12 3.56 26.45
CA LEU A 428 7.63 3.61 25.06
C LEU A 428 9.15 3.47 25.03
N LEU A 429 9.84 4.23 25.88
CA LEU A 429 11.29 4.15 26.03
C LEU A 429 11.72 2.75 26.47
N LEU A 430 11.01 2.18 27.44
CA LEU A 430 11.28 0.83 27.94
C LEU A 430 11.08 -0.22 26.86
N ALA A 431 9.99 -0.15 26.07
CA ALA A 431 9.76 -1.08 24.97
C ALA A 431 10.87 -1.03 23.92
N PHE A 432 11.28 0.19 23.54
CA PHE A 432 12.38 0.41 22.59
C PHE A 432 13.71 -0.14 23.12
N VAL A 433 14.10 0.27 24.33
CA VAL A 433 15.39 -0.12 24.94
C VAL A 433 15.42 -1.62 25.23
N ALA A 434 14.32 -2.19 25.72
CA ALA A 434 14.23 -3.63 25.97
C ALA A 434 14.31 -4.43 24.67
N ALA A 435 13.59 -4.04 23.61
CA ALA A 435 13.71 -4.71 22.31
C ALA A 435 15.14 -4.62 21.76
N ALA A 436 15.77 -3.46 21.90
CA ALA A 436 17.15 -3.25 21.47
C ALA A 436 18.14 -4.14 22.26
N ALA A 437 18.01 -4.16 23.59
CA ALA A 437 18.84 -4.98 24.46
C ALA A 437 18.65 -6.48 24.21
N VAL A 438 17.40 -6.95 24.09
CA VAL A 438 17.10 -8.35 23.79
C VAL A 438 17.63 -8.75 22.42
N THR A 439 17.49 -7.89 21.41
CA THR A 439 18.09 -8.12 20.07
C THR A 439 19.61 -8.22 20.17
N TRP A 440 20.23 -7.34 20.96
CA TRP A 440 21.67 -7.35 21.18
C TRP A 440 22.15 -8.63 21.86
N ILE A 441 21.43 -9.11 22.88
CA ILE A 441 21.75 -10.33 23.64
C ILE A 441 21.51 -11.59 22.79
N MET A 442 20.34 -11.71 22.17
CA MET A 442 20.00 -12.87 21.33
C MET A 442 20.92 -13.00 20.11
N GLY A 443 21.44 -11.86 19.65
CA GLY A 443 22.15 -11.76 18.39
C GLY A 443 21.27 -12.12 17.20
N PHE A 444 21.85 -12.02 16.02
CA PHE A 444 21.20 -12.40 14.77
C PHE A 444 22.29 -12.84 13.80
N GLU A 445 21.90 -13.70 12.85
CA GLU A 445 22.75 -14.02 11.70
C GLU A 445 22.69 -12.82 10.79
N ASP A 446 23.78 -12.06 10.76
CA ASP A 446 23.83 -10.82 10.00
C ASP A 446 23.67 -11.10 8.50
N VAL A 447 23.09 -10.15 7.79
CA VAL A 447 23.04 -10.24 6.32
C VAL A 447 24.47 -10.05 5.86
N LEU A 448 25.10 -11.12 5.40
CA LEU A 448 26.48 -11.10 4.95
C LEU A 448 26.69 -9.90 4.04
N GLU A 449 27.60 -9.04 4.43
CA GLU A 449 28.18 -8.08 3.51
C GLU A 449 28.91 -8.95 2.49
N ALA A 450 28.59 -8.80 1.20
CA ALA A 450 29.49 -9.26 0.15
C ALA A 450 30.77 -8.45 0.33
N THR A 451 31.65 -9.00 1.16
CA THR A 451 32.99 -8.55 1.49
C THR A 451 33.82 -9.77 1.22
N GLU A 452 34.83 -9.60 0.38
CA GLU A 452 35.64 -10.64 -0.27
C GLU A 452 36.37 -11.60 0.70
N GLU A 453 36.20 -11.48 2.02
CA GLU A 453 36.98 -12.26 3.01
C GLU A 453 36.20 -13.33 3.80
N ASN A 454 34.86 -13.46 3.71
CA ASN A 454 34.11 -14.42 4.55
C ASN A 454 33.44 -15.59 3.82
N THR A 455 33.82 -15.84 2.57
CA THR A 455 33.43 -17.06 1.83
C THR A 455 34.32 -18.27 2.15
N ILE A 456 35.42 -18.12 2.90
CA ILE A 456 36.42 -19.19 3.04
C ILE A 456 36.10 -20.22 4.15
N GLU A 457 35.34 -19.88 5.21
CA GLU A 457 35.28 -20.79 6.39
C GLU A 457 34.03 -21.67 6.54
N LYS A 458 33.06 -21.65 5.61
CA LYS A 458 31.89 -22.57 5.67
C LYS A 458 31.55 -23.32 4.39
N ALA A 459 32.42 -23.26 3.39
CA ALA A 459 32.37 -24.10 2.20
C ALA A 459 33.49 -25.17 2.17
N SER A 460 34.12 -25.47 3.33
CA SER A 460 35.21 -26.45 3.41
C SER A 460 34.75 -27.91 3.56
N GLU A 461 33.54 -28.25 3.14
CA GLU A 461 33.18 -29.65 2.90
C GLU A 461 32.42 -29.73 1.57
N ASP A 462 33.16 -30.21 0.59
CA ASP A 462 32.82 -30.56 -0.79
C ASP A 462 32.82 -29.47 -1.87
N THR A 463 33.69 -29.79 -2.85
CA THR A 463 33.74 -29.41 -4.26
C THR A 463 34.51 -28.15 -4.71
N ALA A 464 35.75 -28.46 -5.11
CA ALA A 464 36.51 -27.99 -6.27
C ALA A 464 37.04 -26.55 -6.29
N GLU A 465 38.37 -26.48 -6.33
CA GLU A 465 39.22 -25.33 -6.59
C GLU A 465 38.73 -24.49 -7.78
N GLU A 466 38.41 -23.22 -7.55
CA GLU A 466 38.51 -22.18 -8.58
C GLU A 466 39.34 -21.02 -8.04
N THR A 467 40.29 -20.61 -8.87
CA THR A 467 41.40 -19.70 -8.59
C THR A 467 40.89 -18.26 -8.50
N GLU A 468 41.25 -17.52 -7.45
CA GLU A 468 41.10 -16.06 -7.41
C GLU A 468 41.85 -15.44 -8.60
N SER A 469 41.12 -14.91 -9.58
CA SER A 469 41.68 -14.05 -10.61
C SER A 469 41.71 -12.61 -10.08
N GLU A 470 42.89 -12.00 -10.07
CA GLU A 470 43.05 -10.55 -9.88
C GLU A 470 42.08 -9.80 -10.82
N LYS A 471 41.30 -8.84 -10.27
CA LYS A 471 40.36 -8.03 -11.06
C LYS A 471 41.13 -7.19 -12.06
N ALA A 472 40.91 -7.46 -13.34
CA ALA A 472 41.54 -6.75 -14.45
C ALA A 472 40.65 -5.60 -14.93
N SER A 473 41.27 -4.54 -15.44
CA SER A 473 40.53 -3.54 -16.22
C SER A 473 39.78 -4.22 -17.36
N GLU A 474 38.54 -3.82 -17.61
CA GLU A 474 37.69 -4.46 -18.61
C GLU A 474 36.85 -3.46 -19.39
N VAL A 475 36.52 -3.82 -20.63
CA VAL A 475 35.66 -3.01 -21.50
C VAL A 475 34.31 -3.67 -21.62
N ILE A 476 33.28 -2.97 -21.12
CA ILE A 476 31.89 -3.41 -21.25
C ILE A 476 31.39 -2.98 -22.62
N SER A 477 30.89 -3.95 -23.38
CA SER A 477 30.38 -3.66 -24.72
C SER A 477 28.93 -3.21 -24.69
N SER A 478 28.47 -2.57 -25.76
CA SER A 478 27.08 -2.16 -25.88
C SER A 478 26.19 -3.39 -25.99
N PRO A 479 25.19 -3.57 -25.09
CA PRO A 479 24.25 -4.67 -25.20
C PRO A 479 23.18 -4.42 -26.29
N LEU A 480 23.13 -3.21 -26.84
CA LEU A 480 22.10 -2.76 -27.78
C LEU A 480 22.72 -2.07 -28.99
N THR A 481 22.00 -2.05 -30.11
CA THR A 481 22.30 -1.17 -31.24
C THR A 481 21.43 0.07 -31.12
N GLY A 482 22.01 1.27 -31.07
CA GLY A 482 21.26 2.49 -30.78
C GLY A 482 22.12 3.74 -30.70
N GLU A 483 21.59 4.77 -30.06
CA GLU A 483 22.29 6.02 -29.78
C GLU A 483 22.60 6.12 -28.29
N VAL A 484 23.88 6.27 -27.94
CA VAL A 484 24.33 6.47 -26.56
C VAL A 484 23.96 7.87 -26.10
N ARG A 485 23.37 7.95 -24.91
CA ARG A 485 22.93 9.16 -24.24
C ARG A 485 23.52 9.22 -22.83
N PRO A 486 23.82 10.41 -22.29
CA PRO A 486 24.17 10.58 -20.89
C PRO A 486 23.06 10.05 -19.98
N LEU A 487 23.41 9.43 -18.85
CA LEU A 487 22.42 8.97 -17.87
C LEU A 487 21.52 10.12 -17.38
N ALA A 488 22.06 11.34 -17.30
CA ALA A 488 21.31 12.54 -16.93
C ALA A 488 20.09 12.85 -17.83
N GLU A 489 20.02 12.29 -19.05
CA GLU A 489 18.86 12.43 -19.95
C GLU A 489 17.75 11.39 -19.69
N VAL A 490 17.99 10.40 -18.83
CA VAL A 490 16.98 9.40 -18.45
C VAL A 490 15.93 10.04 -17.53
N SER A 491 14.65 9.79 -17.77
CA SER A 491 13.56 10.43 -17.02
C SER A 491 13.44 9.97 -15.56
N ASP A 492 13.99 8.80 -15.22
CA ASP A 492 13.98 8.28 -13.86
C ASP A 492 15.18 8.83 -13.04
N PRO A 493 14.93 9.55 -11.93
CA PRO A 493 15.97 10.13 -11.09
C PRO A 493 16.98 9.12 -10.55
N THR A 494 16.58 7.86 -10.38
CA THR A 494 17.43 6.78 -9.85
C THR A 494 18.59 6.48 -10.80
N PHE A 495 18.34 6.50 -12.11
CA PHE A 495 19.37 6.35 -13.14
C PHE A 495 20.05 7.68 -13.46
N ALA A 496 19.28 8.77 -13.56
CA ALA A 496 19.80 10.08 -13.94
C ALA A 496 20.79 10.68 -12.94
N GLN A 497 20.67 10.32 -11.67
CA GLN A 497 21.57 10.75 -10.59
C GLN A 497 22.63 9.69 -10.24
N GLU A 498 22.77 8.64 -11.06
CA GLU A 498 23.74 7.55 -10.88
C GLU A 498 23.62 6.83 -9.52
N ILE A 499 22.44 6.86 -8.88
CA ILE A 499 22.21 6.26 -7.55
C ILE A 499 22.41 4.74 -7.59
N MET A 500 22.07 4.10 -8.73
CA MET A 500 22.24 2.65 -8.95
C MET A 500 23.64 2.28 -9.47
N GLY A 501 24.49 3.27 -9.75
CA GLY A 501 25.83 3.09 -10.32
C GLY A 501 26.07 4.01 -11.52
N LYS A 502 27.33 4.11 -11.92
CA LYS A 502 27.77 4.80 -13.15
C LYS A 502 27.51 3.94 -14.38
N GLY A 503 27.40 4.58 -15.53
CA GLY A 503 27.21 3.88 -16.80
C GLY A 503 26.77 4.81 -17.91
N ALA A 504 26.04 4.26 -18.89
CA ALA A 504 25.51 5.00 -20.02
C ALA A 504 24.07 4.57 -20.31
N ALA A 505 23.29 5.44 -20.95
CA ALA A 505 21.98 5.10 -21.47
C ALA A 505 22.07 4.87 -22.98
N ILE A 506 21.24 3.98 -23.52
CA ILE A 506 21.14 3.75 -24.97
C ILE A 506 19.68 3.89 -25.38
N PHE A 507 19.40 4.74 -26.36
CA PHE A 507 18.13 4.72 -27.06
C PHE A 507 18.20 3.69 -28.20
N PRO A 508 17.52 2.55 -28.12
CA PRO A 508 17.71 1.45 -29.05
C PRO A 508 17.11 1.75 -30.43
N THR A 509 17.72 1.17 -31.46
CA THR A 509 17.18 1.13 -32.84
C THR A 509 16.78 -0.29 -33.25
N LYS A 510 17.07 -1.29 -32.41
CA LYS A 510 16.68 -2.69 -32.57
C LYS A 510 16.24 -3.27 -31.22
N GLY A 511 15.17 -4.06 -31.24
CA GLY A 511 14.55 -4.70 -30.07
C GLY A 511 15.29 -5.95 -29.57
N GLU A 512 16.62 -5.90 -29.49
CA GLU A 512 17.43 -7.05 -29.10
C GLU A 512 18.55 -6.64 -28.13
N VAL A 513 18.57 -7.29 -26.96
CA VAL A 513 19.63 -7.19 -25.96
C VAL A 513 20.57 -8.38 -26.12
N VAL A 514 21.86 -8.12 -26.22
CA VAL A 514 22.93 -9.13 -26.19
C VAL A 514 23.82 -8.96 -24.96
N SER A 515 24.56 -10.01 -24.59
CA SER A 515 25.50 -9.93 -23.48
C SER A 515 26.64 -8.96 -23.82
N PRO A 516 26.91 -7.97 -22.96
CA PRO A 516 28.03 -7.05 -23.13
C PRO A 516 29.39 -7.66 -22.74
N VAL A 517 29.37 -8.81 -22.06
CA VAL A 517 30.54 -9.49 -21.46
C VAL A 517 30.43 -11.01 -21.59
N ASP A 518 31.56 -11.71 -21.44
CA ASP A 518 31.56 -13.14 -21.07
C ASP A 518 31.34 -13.23 -19.55
N GLY A 519 30.43 -14.09 -19.08
CA GLY A 519 30.11 -14.18 -17.65
C GLY A 519 28.81 -14.90 -17.35
N GLU A 520 28.19 -14.60 -16.22
CA GLU A 520 26.99 -15.28 -15.72
C GLU A 520 25.77 -14.33 -15.65
N VAL A 521 24.58 -14.85 -15.99
CA VAL A 521 23.31 -14.18 -15.74
C VAL A 521 22.92 -14.32 -14.27
N VAL A 522 23.33 -13.35 -13.44
CA VAL A 522 23.02 -13.35 -12.00
C VAL A 522 21.53 -13.25 -11.74
N THR A 523 20.80 -12.44 -12.50
CA THR A 523 19.36 -12.27 -12.32
C THR A 523 18.67 -11.86 -13.61
N LEU A 524 17.72 -12.67 -14.05
CA LEU A 524 16.65 -12.25 -14.96
C LEU A 524 15.40 -11.91 -14.14
N PHE A 525 14.92 -10.67 -14.23
CA PHE A 525 13.72 -10.25 -13.51
C PHE A 525 12.47 -10.93 -14.09
N ALA A 526 11.45 -11.20 -13.24
CA ALA A 526 10.25 -11.94 -13.64
C ALA A 526 9.50 -11.31 -14.84
N THR A 527 9.50 -9.97 -14.90
CA THR A 527 8.91 -9.19 -16.00
C THR A 527 9.87 -8.96 -17.16
N LYS A 528 11.07 -9.58 -17.15
CA LYS A 528 12.08 -9.63 -18.24
C LYS A 528 12.64 -8.29 -18.73
N HIS A 529 12.17 -7.17 -18.18
CA HIS A 529 12.62 -5.82 -18.51
C HIS A 529 14.06 -5.53 -18.07
N ALA A 530 14.58 -6.25 -17.08
CA ALA A 530 15.92 -6.03 -16.56
C ALA A 530 16.72 -7.34 -16.47
N ILE A 531 18.02 -7.24 -16.74
CA ILE A 531 18.99 -8.33 -16.67
C ILE A 531 20.21 -7.85 -15.86
N GLY A 532 20.55 -8.58 -14.80
CA GLY A 532 21.80 -8.44 -14.06
C GLY A 532 22.79 -9.51 -14.51
N LEU A 533 23.99 -9.09 -14.88
CA LEU A 533 25.09 -9.93 -15.34
C LEU A 533 26.31 -9.73 -14.44
N LYS A 534 27.14 -10.76 -14.30
CA LYS A 534 28.47 -10.65 -13.71
C LYS A 534 29.49 -11.10 -14.74
N SER A 535 30.43 -10.23 -15.12
CA SER A 535 31.48 -10.57 -16.07
C SER A 535 32.49 -11.54 -15.45
N ALA A 536 33.23 -12.26 -16.30
CA ALA A 536 34.34 -13.10 -15.88
C ALA A 536 35.46 -12.30 -15.17
N SER A 537 35.57 -10.99 -15.46
CA SER A 537 36.53 -10.08 -14.83
C SER A 537 36.00 -9.39 -13.57
N GLY A 538 34.69 -9.50 -13.28
CA GLY A 538 34.08 -9.07 -12.02
C GLY A 538 33.04 -7.96 -12.11
N ALA A 539 32.83 -7.30 -13.26
CA ALA A 539 31.84 -6.24 -13.39
C ALA A 539 30.41 -6.76 -13.22
N GLU A 540 29.63 -6.10 -12.35
CA GLU A 540 28.20 -6.33 -12.23
C GLU A 540 27.45 -5.34 -13.13
N VAL A 541 26.91 -5.84 -14.24
CA VAL A 541 26.23 -5.04 -15.27
C VAL A 541 24.72 -5.22 -15.15
N LEU A 542 24.01 -4.12 -14.91
CA LEU A 542 22.55 -4.06 -14.98
C LEU A 542 22.11 -3.43 -16.30
N ILE A 543 21.33 -4.16 -17.08
CA ILE A 543 20.68 -3.67 -18.30
C ILE A 543 19.20 -3.54 -17.99
N HIS A 544 18.65 -2.33 -18.07
CA HIS A 544 17.24 -2.06 -17.78
C HIS A 544 16.52 -1.54 -19.03
N VAL A 545 15.81 -2.40 -19.74
CA VAL A 545 15.19 -2.09 -21.03
C VAL A 545 13.98 -1.17 -20.86
N GLY A 546 14.15 0.09 -21.22
CA GLY A 546 13.14 1.14 -21.09
C GLY A 546 12.88 1.59 -19.65
N VAL A 547 12.30 2.77 -19.48
CA VAL A 547 11.96 3.32 -18.15
C VAL A 547 10.54 2.89 -17.77
N ASP A 548 10.34 2.48 -16.52
CA ASP A 548 9.04 2.05 -15.97
C ASP A 548 8.39 0.82 -16.66
N THR A 549 9.09 0.15 -17.57
CA THR A 549 8.62 -1.02 -18.33
C THR A 549 8.31 -2.26 -17.47
N VAL A 550 8.72 -2.26 -16.20
CA VAL A 550 8.26 -3.25 -15.20
C VAL A 550 6.72 -3.30 -15.12
N LYS A 551 6.05 -2.17 -15.34
CA LYS A 551 4.57 -2.05 -15.33
C LYS A 551 3.90 -2.84 -16.46
N LEU A 552 4.65 -3.26 -17.48
CA LEU A 552 4.17 -4.14 -18.56
C LEU A 552 4.04 -5.61 -18.12
N ASN A 553 4.46 -5.96 -16.90
CA ASN A 553 4.33 -7.32 -16.34
C ASN A 553 4.91 -8.44 -17.24
N GLY A 554 5.93 -8.12 -18.06
CA GLY A 554 6.57 -9.07 -18.98
C GLY A 554 5.92 -9.23 -20.34
N GLU A 555 4.86 -8.47 -20.63
CA GLU A 555 4.32 -8.34 -21.98
C GLU A 555 5.35 -7.65 -22.90
N HIS A 556 5.37 -8.04 -24.18
CA HIS A 556 6.31 -7.55 -25.19
C HIS A 556 7.78 -7.94 -25.00
N PHE A 557 8.11 -8.76 -23.99
CA PHE A 557 9.46 -9.28 -23.76
C PHE A 557 9.55 -10.80 -23.93
N THR A 558 10.55 -11.25 -24.67
CA THR A 558 10.92 -12.67 -24.84
C THR A 558 12.33 -12.88 -24.30
N ALA A 559 12.46 -13.70 -23.26
CA ALA A 559 13.76 -14.09 -22.72
C ALA A 559 14.30 -15.31 -23.46
N HIS A 560 15.60 -15.32 -23.72
CA HIS A 560 16.32 -16.41 -24.39
C HIS A 560 17.35 -17.09 -23.47
N ILE A 561 17.40 -16.67 -22.21
CA ILE A 561 18.30 -17.18 -21.16
C ILE A 561 17.54 -17.36 -19.84
N ALA A 562 18.15 -18.07 -18.89
CA ALA A 562 17.68 -18.19 -17.50
C ALA A 562 18.69 -17.63 -16.49
N SER A 563 18.24 -17.30 -15.28
CA SER A 563 19.14 -16.94 -14.17
C SER A 563 20.06 -18.13 -13.82
N GLY A 564 21.33 -17.86 -13.57
CA GLY A 564 22.40 -18.84 -13.33
C GLY A 564 23.05 -19.40 -14.60
N GLU A 565 22.64 -18.95 -15.79
CA GLU A 565 23.22 -19.41 -17.05
C GLU A 565 24.52 -18.66 -17.39
N GLN A 566 25.53 -19.39 -17.88
CA GLN A 566 26.76 -18.81 -18.42
C GLN A 566 26.51 -18.29 -19.84
N VAL A 567 26.94 -17.05 -20.11
CA VAL A 567 26.73 -16.34 -21.37
C VAL A 567 28.05 -15.85 -21.95
N LYS A 568 28.11 -15.84 -23.28
CA LYS A 568 29.22 -15.23 -24.03
C LYS A 568 28.86 -13.83 -24.50
N LYS A 569 29.86 -12.96 -24.61
CA LYS A 569 29.73 -11.63 -25.22
C LYS A 569 29.07 -11.75 -26.61
N GLY A 570 28.03 -10.97 -26.84
CA GLY A 570 27.22 -10.99 -28.06
C GLY A 570 26.12 -12.05 -28.09
N GLN A 571 26.01 -12.92 -27.09
CA GLN A 571 24.90 -13.88 -26.98
C GLN A 571 23.58 -13.14 -26.73
N LYS A 572 22.53 -13.52 -27.43
CA LYS A 572 21.19 -12.93 -27.28
C LYS A 572 20.60 -13.26 -25.91
N LEU A 573 20.16 -12.24 -25.17
CA LEU A 573 19.60 -12.36 -23.84
C LEU A 573 18.08 -12.19 -23.85
N VAL A 574 17.61 -11.05 -24.35
CA VAL A 574 16.19 -10.68 -24.38
C VAL A 574 15.87 -10.01 -25.71
N SER A 575 14.72 -10.34 -26.29
CA SER A 575 14.13 -9.60 -27.41
C SER A 575 12.86 -8.88 -26.94
N PHE A 576 12.60 -7.70 -27.47
CA PHE A 576 11.46 -6.89 -27.10
C PHE A 576 10.83 -6.19 -28.30
N ASP A 577 9.51 -6.01 -28.25
CA ASP A 577 8.76 -5.29 -29.29
C ASP A 577 8.78 -3.78 -29.00
N MET A 578 9.65 -3.08 -29.73
CA MET A 578 9.83 -1.63 -29.57
C MET A 578 8.56 -0.83 -29.85
N GLU A 579 7.84 -1.20 -30.92
CA GLU A 579 6.63 -0.49 -31.34
C GLU A 579 5.53 -0.67 -30.29
N ALA A 580 5.37 -1.89 -29.76
CA ALA A 580 4.39 -2.16 -28.73
C ALA A 580 4.70 -1.46 -27.39
N ILE A 581 5.98 -1.43 -26.98
CA ILE A 581 6.39 -0.75 -25.74
C ILE A 581 6.21 0.77 -25.85
N GLN A 582 6.56 1.37 -26.99
CA GLN A 582 6.30 2.80 -27.22
C GLN A 582 4.80 3.10 -27.34
N ALA A 583 4.03 2.22 -27.97
CA ALA A 583 2.57 2.35 -28.05
C ALA A 583 1.90 2.24 -26.66
N ALA A 584 2.51 1.51 -25.73
CA ALA A 584 2.11 1.45 -24.33
C ALA A 584 2.56 2.68 -23.50
N GLY A 585 3.26 3.64 -24.13
CA GLY A 585 3.61 4.93 -23.52
C GLY A 585 4.91 4.92 -22.69
N PHE A 586 5.72 3.87 -22.80
CA PHE A 586 6.99 3.75 -22.09
C PHE A 586 8.16 4.25 -22.92
N ASP A 587 9.12 4.89 -22.26
CA ASP A 587 10.37 5.29 -22.88
C ASP A 587 11.26 4.05 -23.08
N LEU A 588 11.87 3.92 -24.26
CA LEU A 588 12.78 2.83 -24.60
C LEU A 588 14.23 3.09 -24.19
N ILE A 589 14.55 4.30 -23.72
CA ILE A 589 15.89 4.60 -23.22
C ILE A 589 16.28 3.55 -22.17
N THR A 590 17.39 2.87 -22.44
CA THR A 590 17.82 1.69 -21.70
C THR A 590 19.11 2.00 -20.96
N PRO A 591 19.05 2.18 -19.63
CA PRO A 591 20.24 2.29 -18.80
C PRO A 591 21.06 1.00 -18.81
N VAL A 592 22.37 1.15 -18.98
CA VAL A 592 23.39 0.11 -18.82
C VAL A 592 24.34 0.57 -17.72
N ILE A 593 24.21 -0.03 -16.54
CA ILE A 593 24.77 0.46 -15.28
C ILE A 593 25.75 -0.55 -14.69
N ILE A 594 26.86 -0.07 -14.13
CA ILE A 594 27.80 -0.87 -13.33
C ILE A 594 27.41 -0.75 -11.86
N THR A 595 26.77 -1.78 -11.30
CA THR A 595 26.20 -1.71 -9.95
C THR A 595 27.26 -1.81 -8.86
N ASN A 596 28.43 -2.36 -9.17
CA ASN A 596 29.62 -2.37 -8.31
C ASN A 596 30.63 -1.26 -8.68
N THR A 597 30.13 -0.07 -9.07
CA THR A 597 30.98 1.10 -9.45
C THR A 597 32.11 1.41 -8.47
N ALA A 598 31.91 1.20 -7.16
CA ALA A 598 32.90 1.48 -6.12
C ALA A 598 34.15 0.57 -6.17
N GLU A 599 34.11 -0.51 -6.94
CA GLU A 599 35.22 -1.47 -7.10
C GLU A 599 36.21 -1.08 -8.22
N TYR A 600 35.87 -0.05 -9.00
CA TYR A 600 36.70 0.47 -10.09
C TYR A 600 37.16 1.89 -9.77
N GLU A 601 38.39 2.23 -10.17
CA GLU A 601 38.96 3.56 -9.93
C GLU A 601 38.30 4.61 -10.82
N ASP A 602 38.03 4.24 -12.07
CA ASP A 602 37.31 5.08 -13.02
C ASP A 602 36.37 4.24 -13.91
N ILE A 603 35.24 4.85 -14.27
CA ILE A 603 34.28 4.32 -15.24
C ILE A 603 33.95 5.45 -16.20
N SER A 604 34.37 5.28 -17.45
CA SER A 604 34.18 6.29 -18.49
C SER A 604 33.42 5.73 -19.68
N SER A 605 32.57 6.57 -20.29
CA SER A 605 31.91 6.22 -21.56
C SER A 605 32.92 6.31 -22.70
N LEU A 606 33.02 5.24 -23.49
CA LEU A 606 33.87 5.15 -24.68
C LEU A 606 33.14 5.52 -25.97
N ALA A 607 31.81 5.70 -25.91
CA ALA A 607 30.98 6.02 -27.06
C ALA A 607 30.04 7.18 -26.74
N ASP A 608 29.99 8.15 -27.65
CA ASP A 608 28.98 9.22 -27.69
C ASP A 608 28.30 9.18 -29.07
N GLY A 609 26.98 9.01 -29.10
CA GLY A 609 26.21 8.88 -30.34
C GLY A 609 26.00 7.43 -30.81
N PRO A 610 25.99 7.13 -32.12
CA PRO A 610 25.61 5.81 -32.63
C PRO A 610 26.57 4.69 -32.19
N VAL A 611 26.00 3.61 -31.62
CA VAL A 611 26.73 2.42 -31.19
C VAL A 611 26.04 1.15 -31.69
N GLY A 612 26.83 0.18 -32.15
CA GLY A 612 26.38 -1.17 -32.49
C GLY A 612 26.47 -2.13 -31.31
N ALA A 613 25.55 -3.08 -31.23
CA ALA A 613 25.63 -4.16 -30.25
C ALA A 613 26.99 -4.89 -30.37
N GLY A 614 27.68 -5.07 -29.24
CA GLY A 614 29.01 -5.68 -29.14
C GLY A 614 30.20 -4.73 -29.33
N GLN A 615 29.99 -3.46 -29.70
CA GLN A 615 31.04 -2.43 -29.72
C GLN A 615 31.37 -1.93 -28.31
N ALA A 616 32.53 -1.33 -28.09
CA ALA A 616 32.91 -0.81 -26.77
C ALA A 616 31.95 0.31 -26.30
N LEU A 617 31.47 0.23 -25.05
CA LEU A 617 30.56 1.20 -24.46
C LEU A 617 31.19 1.88 -23.23
N LEU A 618 31.71 1.10 -22.27
CA LEU A 618 32.30 1.62 -21.03
C LEU A 618 33.70 1.03 -20.85
N ASP A 619 34.64 1.86 -20.38
CA ASP A 619 35.95 1.44 -19.88
C ASP A 619 35.94 1.42 -18.36
N LEU A 620 36.33 0.31 -17.76
CA LEU A 620 36.40 0.12 -16.31
C LEU A 620 37.87 -0.06 -15.93
N ALA A 621 38.45 0.95 -15.29
CA ALA A 621 39.84 0.92 -14.84
C ALA A 621 39.93 0.23 -13.47
N ALA A 622 40.69 -0.87 -13.40
CA ALA A 622 41.01 -1.53 -12.14
C ALA A 622 41.90 -0.61 -11.27
N PRO A 623 41.76 -0.65 -9.94
CA PRO A 623 42.57 0.15 -9.03
C PRO A 623 44.05 -0.21 -9.14
N ALA A 624 44.93 0.79 -9.20
CA ALA A 624 46.37 0.58 -9.25
C ALA A 624 46.85 -0.29 -8.08
N ALA A 625 47.58 -1.37 -8.39
CA ALA A 625 48.18 -2.23 -7.37
C ALA A 625 49.10 -1.40 -6.46
N THR A 626 48.69 -1.19 -5.21
CA THR A 626 49.57 -0.58 -4.21
C THR A 626 50.66 -1.60 -3.86
N SER A 627 51.86 -1.37 -4.40
CA SER A 627 53.06 -2.09 -3.96
C SER A 627 53.21 -1.85 -2.46
N LYS A 628 52.97 -2.89 -1.65
CA LYS A 628 53.42 -2.93 -0.26
C LYS A 628 54.94 -2.84 -0.26
N GLU A 629 55.47 -1.62 -0.15
CA GLU A 629 56.85 -1.45 0.32
C GLU A 629 56.90 -1.92 1.78
N ALA A 630 57.77 -2.90 2.02
CA ALA A 630 58.07 -3.41 3.33
C ALA A 630 58.84 -2.34 4.13
N SER A 631 58.26 -1.85 5.21
CA SER A 631 58.97 -1.25 6.34
C SER A 631 58.10 -1.25 7.60
#